data_AF-N8U1H4-F1
#
_entry.id   AF-N8U1H4-F1
#
_cell.length_a   1.000
_cell.length_b   1.000
_cell.length_c   1.000
_cell.angle_alpha   90.00
_cell.angle_beta   90.00
_cell.angle_gamma   90.00
#
_symmetry.space_group_name_H-M   'P 1'
#
loop_
_entity.id
_entity.type
_entity.pdbx_description
1 polymer ?
#
loop_
_entity_poly.entity_id
_entity_poly.type
_entity_poly.pdbx_seq_one_letter_code
_entity_poly.pdbx_strand_id
1 'polypeptide(L)'
;MLLLILFLIIAILLAVFVFNPSAKTKGKRGEKRVIAHAEKHLDEKNYTILNNYTFKINEQLTTQIDHIVVSRFGVFVIETKNYQGWIFGNEHQKMWTQKLYQKSYQFQNPLHQNYRHIKTLQHLLSDVIEPEDLHSVVVFVGESTFKTVMPNNVLQGQAWINYVKSFHEEVMSSVKMKRICQTLEKQALVKSRKTDAEHVRNLKKYHAK
;
A
#
# COMPACT_ATOMS: atom_id res chain seq x y z
N MET A 1 29.01 18.78 -34.16
CA MET A 1 28.54 19.05 -32.78
C MET A 1 27.01 19.11 -32.69
N LEU A 2 26.32 19.97 -33.46
CA LEU A 2 24.84 20.07 -33.43
C LEU A 2 24.11 18.76 -33.76
N LEU A 3 24.55 18.03 -34.78
CA LEU A 3 23.97 16.74 -35.18
C LEU A 3 24.13 15.63 -34.13
N LEU A 4 25.23 15.65 -33.38
CA LEU A 4 25.49 14.71 -32.28
C LEU A 4 24.57 15.00 -31.09
N ILE A 5 24.35 16.28 -30.78
CA ILE A 5 23.42 16.72 -29.73
C ILE A 5 21.98 16.32 -30.11
N LEU A 6 21.58 16.55 -31.36
CA LEU A 6 20.26 16.15 -31.85
C LEU A 6 20.05 14.63 -31.78
N PHE A 7 21.06 13.85 -32.16
CA PHE A 7 21.02 12.39 -32.06
C PHE A 7 20.90 11.90 -30.61
N LEU A 8 21.65 12.49 -29.67
CA LEU A 8 21.55 12.18 -28.24
C LEU A 8 20.17 12.53 -27.67
N ILE A 9 19.60 13.66 -28.05
CA ILE A 9 18.23 14.06 -27.64
C ILE A 9 17.21 13.05 -28.17
N ILE A 10 17.30 12.66 -29.44
CA ILE A 10 16.40 11.66 -30.05
C ILE A 10 16.57 10.29 -29.37
N ALA A 11 17.80 9.86 -29.07
CA ALA A 11 18.08 8.60 -28.38
C ALA A 11 17.51 8.60 -26.95
N ILE A 12 17.62 9.73 -26.23
CA ILE A 12 17.03 9.90 -24.89
C ILE A 12 15.49 9.90 -24.98
N LEU A 13 14.90 10.60 -25.94
CA LEU A 13 13.45 10.62 -26.16
C LEU A 13 12.91 9.24 -26.53
N LEU A 14 13.62 8.51 -27.40
CA LEU A 14 13.29 7.12 -27.75
C LEU A 14 13.44 6.19 -26.56
N ALA A 15 14.50 6.32 -25.76
CA ALA A 15 14.65 5.57 -24.52
C ALA A 15 13.49 5.88 -23.55
N VAL A 16 13.14 7.15 -23.33
CA VAL A 16 12.01 7.55 -22.47
C VAL A 16 10.68 6.99 -22.99
N PHE A 17 10.48 6.95 -24.31
CA PHE A 17 9.27 6.42 -24.94
C PHE A 17 9.18 4.89 -24.86
N VAL A 18 10.29 4.18 -25.11
CA VAL A 18 10.39 2.72 -25.09
C VAL A 18 10.37 2.18 -23.65
N PHE A 19 10.99 2.89 -22.70
CA PHE A 19 11.07 2.49 -21.29
C PHE A 19 9.92 3.04 -20.45
N ASN A 20 8.68 3.07 -20.95
CA ASN A 20 7.53 3.37 -20.09
C ASN A 20 7.31 2.19 -19.12
N PRO A 21 7.52 2.37 -17.80
CA PRO A 21 7.50 1.25 -16.87
C PRO A 21 6.09 0.67 -16.76
N SER A 22 6.01 -0.66 -16.67
CA SER A 22 4.74 -1.37 -16.46
C SER A 22 4.01 -0.88 -15.20
N ALA A 23 2.69 -1.09 -15.14
CA ALA A 23 1.89 -0.77 -13.95
C ALA A 23 2.45 -1.42 -12.67
N LYS A 24 2.95 -2.67 -12.78
CA LYS A 24 3.59 -3.38 -11.66
C LYS A 24 4.88 -2.67 -11.20
N THR A 25 5.71 -2.23 -12.14
CA THR A 25 6.94 -1.49 -11.82
C THR A 25 6.62 -0.12 -11.21
N LYS A 26 5.55 0.54 -11.67
CA LYS A 26 5.05 1.78 -11.05
C LYS A 26 4.58 1.53 -9.62
N GLY A 27 3.78 0.48 -9.36
CA GLY A 27 3.37 0.06 -8.02
C GLY A 27 4.54 -0.12 -7.06
N LYS A 28 5.51 -0.97 -7.44
CA LYS A 28 6.72 -1.23 -6.63
C LYS A 28 7.55 0.00 -6.30
N ARG A 29 7.61 0.99 -7.21
CA ARG A 29 8.28 2.27 -6.92
C ARG A 29 7.51 3.09 -5.89
N GLY A 30 6.19 3.00 -5.88
CA GLY A 30 5.36 3.60 -4.85
C GLY A 30 5.61 2.99 -3.48
N GLU A 31 5.52 1.65 -3.38
CA GLU A 31 5.81 0.91 -2.14
C GLU A 31 7.18 1.26 -1.57
N LYS A 32 8.23 1.32 -2.42
CA LYS A 32 9.58 1.74 -2.00
C LYS A 32 9.63 3.16 -1.45
N ARG A 33 8.82 4.09 -1.97
CA ARG A 33 8.75 5.46 -1.44
C ARG A 33 8.09 5.49 -0.07
N VAL A 34 7.04 4.69 0.16
CA VAL A 34 6.40 4.57 1.48
C VAL A 34 7.39 3.97 2.49
N ILE A 35 8.14 2.92 2.11
CA ILE A 35 9.22 2.36 2.95
C ILE A 35 10.24 3.44 3.31
N ALA A 36 10.74 4.20 2.33
CA ALA A 36 11.69 5.27 2.60
C ALA A 36 11.12 6.40 3.49
N HIS A 37 9.83 6.74 3.34
CA HIS A 37 9.17 7.67 4.26
C HIS A 37 9.14 7.11 5.69
N ALA A 38 8.84 5.82 5.85
CA ALA A 38 8.73 5.15 7.13
C ALA A 38 10.10 5.07 7.83
N GLU A 39 11.12 4.53 7.16
CA GLU A 39 12.50 4.41 7.66
C GLU A 39 13.09 5.76 8.07
N LYS A 40 12.76 6.83 7.34
CA LYS A 40 13.26 8.17 7.65
C LYS A 40 12.60 8.81 8.87
N HIS A 41 11.34 8.51 9.14
CA HIS A 41 10.55 9.30 10.10
C HIS A 41 9.94 8.52 11.26
N LEU A 42 9.85 7.19 11.19
CA LEU A 42 9.33 6.35 12.26
C LEU A 42 10.50 5.71 13.01
N ASP A 43 10.67 6.06 14.28
CA ASP A 43 11.77 5.56 15.11
C ASP A 43 11.59 4.08 15.47
N GLU A 44 12.63 3.28 15.26
CA GLU A 44 12.61 1.81 15.42
C GLU A 44 12.33 1.35 16.86
N LYS A 45 12.48 2.21 17.88
CA LYS A 45 12.13 1.85 19.26
C LYS A 45 10.62 1.76 19.46
N ASN A 46 9.85 2.54 18.70
CA ASN A 46 8.40 2.65 18.83
C ASN A 46 7.63 2.02 17.66
N TYR A 47 8.28 1.77 16.53
CA TYR A 47 7.65 1.30 15.31
C TYR A 47 8.43 0.13 14.69
N THR A 48 7.72 -0.91 14.27
CA THR A 48 8.26 -2.00 13.46
C THR A 48 7.49 -2.07 12.15
N ILE A 49 8.20 -2.12 11.02
CA ILE A 49 7.61 -2.05 9.69
C ILE A 49 7.74 -3.41 9.00
N LEU A 50 6.62 -4.02 8.66
CA LEU A 50 6.53 -5.30 7.97
C LEU A 50 6.03 -5.07 6.53
N ASN A 51 6.93 -5.25 5.56
CA ASN A 51 6.65 -4.93 4.15
C ASN A 51 6.36 -6.18 3.30
N ASN A 52 5.35 -6.10 2.43
CA ASN A 52 4.99 -7.13 1.45
C ASN A 52 4.69 -8.50 2.07
N TYR A 53 3.81 -8.52 3.06
CA TYR A 53 3.37 -9.75 3.71
C TYR A 53 2.15 -10.31 2.99
N THR A 54 2.16 -11.61 2.68
CA THR A 54 1.02 -12.29 2.05
C THR A 54 0.44 -13.31 3.03
N PHE A 55 -0.87 -13.25 3.24
CA PHE A 55 -1.61 -14.13 4.13
C PHE A 55 -2.68 -14.90 3.37
N LYS A 56 -2.98 -16.12 3.82
CA LYS A 56 -4.19 -16.83 3.37
C LYS A 56 -5.42 -16.21 4.04
N ILE A 57 -6.45 -15.94 3.24
CA ILE A 57 -7.80 -15.66 3.73
C ILE A 57 -8.57 -16.98 3.87
N ASN A 58 -8.37 -17.86 2.89
CA ASN A 58 -8.84 -19.25 2.88
C ASN A 58 -7.95 -20.05 1.91
N GLU A 59 -8.30 -21.29 1.61
CA GLU A 59 -7.49 -22.15 0.74
C GLU A 59 -7.34 -21.63 -0.70
N GLN A 60 -8.27 -20.82 -1.21
CA GLN A 60 -8.24 -20.32 -2.59
C GLN A 60 -7.93 -18.84 -2.71
N LEU A 61 -7.91 -18.09 -1.61
CA LEU A 61 -7.75 -16.64 -1.61
C LEU A 61 -6.65 -16.21 -0.65
N THR A 62 -5.80 -15.32 -1.16
CA THR A 62 -4.75 -14.68 -0.39
C THR A 62 -4.92 -13.16 -0.42
N THR A 63 -4.37 -12.50 0.58
CA THR A 63 -4.21 -11.06 0.60
C THR A 63 -2.75 -10.71 0.78
N GLN A 64 -2.23 -9.85 -0.10
CA GLN A 64 -0.95 -9.19 0.14
C GLN A 64 -1.24 -7.84 0.79
N ILE A 65 -0.46 -7.50 1.81
CA ILE A 65 -0.50 -6.20 2.49
C ILE A 65 0.84 -5.52 2.21
N ASP A 66 0.78 -4.31 1.63
CA ASP A 66 1.99 -3.59 1.21
C ASP A 66 2.86 -3.25 2.41
N HIS A 67 2.28 -2.64 3.46
CA HIS A 67 2.99 -2.32 4.69
C HIS A 67 2.09 -2.49 5.91
N ILE A 68 2.65 -3.06 6.98
CA ILE A 68 2.06 -3.10 8.32
C ILE A 68 3.04 -2.38 9.24
N VAL A 69 2.61 -1.31 9.88
CA VAL A 69 3.38 -0.62 10.92
C VAL A 69 2.80 -1.03 12.26
N VAL A 70 3.59 -1.76 13.04
CA VAL A 70 3.23 -2.19 14.40
C VAL A 70 3.87 -1.20 15.38
N SER A 71 3.09 -0.68 16.32
CA SER A 71 3.54 0.27 17.33
C SER A 71 2.83 0.04 18.66
N ARG A 72 3.36 0.63 19.74
CA ARG A 72 2.65 0.73 21.03
C ARG A 72 1.34 1.51 20.94
N PHE A 73 1.20 2.35 19.91
CA PHE A 73 0.03 3.21 19.67
C PHE A 73 -1.00 2.60 18.71
N GLY A 74 -0.78 1.36 18.24
CA GLY A 74 -1.69 0.68 17.31
C GLY A 74 -0.97 -0.06 16.18
N VAL A 75 -1.75 -0.73 15.34
CA VAL A 75 -1.27 -1.42 14.13
C VAL A 75 -1.89 -0.76 12.91
N PHE A 76 -1.04 -0.15 12.08
CA PHE A 76 -1.46 0.59 10.89
C PHE A 76 -1.26 -0.27 9.64
N VAL A 77 -2.35 -0.56 8.94
CA VAL A 77 -2.36 -1.35 7.70
C VAL A 77 -2.40 -0.37 6.54
N ILE A 78 -1.34 -0.36 5.74
CA ILE A 78 -1.10 0.67 4.74
C ILE A 78 -1.23 0.08 3.33
N GLU A 79 -2.14 0.64 2.55
CA GLU A 79 -2.33 0.35 1.13
C GLU A 79 -1.70 1.46 0.28
N THR A 80 -0.78 1.12 -0.63
CA THR A 80 -0.02 2.11 -1.40
C THR A 80 -0.54 2.25 -2.83
N LYS A 81 -0.87 3.48 -3.23
CA LYS A 81 -1.23 3.83 -4.61
C LYS A 81 -0.24 4.80 -5.23
N ASN A 82 0.33 4.42 -6.37
CA ASN A 82 1.24 5.27 -7.15
C ASN A 82 0.57 5.72 -8.46
N TYR A 83 -0.42 6.61 -8.33
CA TYR A 83 -1.16 7.17 -9.46
C TYR A 83 -0.74 8.61 -9.77
N GLN A 84 -1.06 9.04 -10.98
CA GLN A 84 -0.86 10.41 -11.46
C GLN A 84 -2.19 11.02 -11.92
N GLY A 85 -2.23 12.33 -12.09
CA GLY A 85 -3.41 13.03 -12.60
C GLY A 85 -4.54 13.10 -11.58
N TRP A 86 -5.79 13.16 -12.04
CA TRP A 86 -6.92 13.39 -11.13
C TRP A 86 -7.51 12.09 -10.63
N ILE A 87 -7.83 12.05 -9.35
CA ILE A 87 -8.49 10.91 -8.69
C ILE A 87 -9.87 11.33 -8.22
N PHE A 88 -10.87 10.55 -8.61
CA PHE A 88 -12.27 10.72 -8.23
C PHE A 88 -12.74 9.45 -7.54
N GLY A 89 -13.38 9.61 -6.38
CA GLY A 89 -13.89 8.49 -5.61
C GLY A 89 -14.48 8.91 -4.27
N ASN A 90 -15.27 8.03 -3.66
CA ASN A 90 -15.69 8.13 -2.26
C ASN A 90 -15.60 6.76 -1.58
N GLU A 91 -15.77 6.74 -0.26
CA GLU A 91 -15.61 5.54 0.55
C GLU A 91 -16.58 4.39 0.24
N HIS A 92 -17.78 4.69 -0.26
CA HIS A 92 -18.81 3.68 -0.53
C HIS A 92 -18.71 3.09 -1.94
N GLN A 93 -18.07 3.79 -2.88
CA GLN A 93 -17.92 3.32 -4.25
C GLN A 93 -16.98 2.11 -4.34
N LYS A 94 -17.38 1.07 -5.08
CA LYS A 94 -16.52 -0.12 -5.33
C LYS A 94 -15.29 0.21 -6.18
N MET A 95 -15.44 1.13 -7.13
CA MET A 95 -14.40 1.54 -8.07
C MET A 95 -14.19 3.05 -8.00
N TRP A 96 -12.94 3.47 -8.04
CA TRP A 96 -12.53 4.86 -8.21
C TRP A 96 -12.05 5.10 -9.63
N THR A 97 -11.98 6.37 -10.03
CA THR A 97 -11.58 6.76 -11.37
C THR A 97 -10.33 7.62 -11.32
N GLN A 98 -9.33 7.23 -12.11
CA GLN A 98 -8.17 8.03 -12.44
C GLN A 98 -8.37 8.69 -13.80
N LYS A 99 -8.20 10.01 -13.90
CA LYS A 99 -8.20 10.74 -15.16
C LYS A 99 -6.78 11.23 -15.49
N LEU A 100 -6.25 10.75 -16.61
CA LEU A 100 -4.97 11.15 -17.20
C LEU A 100 -5.26 11.84 -18.53
N TYR A 101 -5.24 13.18 -18.51
CA TYR A 101 -5.62 14.01 -19.65
C TYR A 101 -7.06 13.66 -20.12
N GLN A 102 -7.20 13.17 -21.35
CA GLN A 102 -8.49 12.79 -21.94
C GLN A 102 -8.87 11.34 -21.62
N LYS A 103 -7.97 10.54 -21.01
CA LYS A 103 -8.22 9.12 -20.72
C LYS A 103 -8.67 8.93 -19.28
N SER A 104 -9.65 8.07 -19.08
CA SER A 104 -10.16 7.68 -17.77
C SER A 104 -9.95 6.19 -17.54
N TYR A 105 -9.51 5.84 -16.35
CA TYR A 105 -9.22 4.46 -15.95
C TYR A 105 -9.89 4.19 -14.61
N GLN A 106 -10.65 3.11 -14.52
CA GLN A 106 -11.20 2.67 -13.24
C GLN A 106 -10.21 1.75 -12.52
N PHE A 107 -10.17 1.86 -11.20
CA PHE A 107 -9.42 0.96 -10.33
C PHE A 107 -10.24 0.67 -9.08
N GLN A 108 -10.00 -0.49 -8.44
CA GLN A 108 -10.71 -0.85 -7.22
C GLN A 108 -10.44 0.19 -6.13
N ASN A 109 -11.48 0.57 -5.40
CA ASN A 109 -11.35 1.46 -4.26
C ASN A 109 -10.30 0.91 -3.26
N PRO A 110 -9.23 1.67 -2.96
CA PRO A 110 -8.18 1.23 -2.04
C PRO A 110 -8.68 1.01 -0.61
N LEU A 111 -9.72 1.73 -0.18
CA LEU A 111 -10.33 1.52 1.15
C LEU A 111 -10.96 0.13 1.26
N HIS A 112 -11.59 -0.36 0.19
CA HIS A 112 -12.18 -1.70 0.18
C HIS A 112 -11.11 -2.80 0.10
N GLN A 113 -9.96 -2.51 -0.53
CA GLN A 113 -8.79 -3.41 -0.49
C GLN A 113 -8.28 -3.49 0.94
N ASN A 114 -8.02 -2.33 1.56
CA ASN A 114 -7.47 -2.26 2.89
C ASN A 114 -8.40 -2.78 3.98
N TYR A 115 -9.72 -2.65 3.81
CA TYR A 115 -10.69 -3.28 4.70
C TYR A 115 -10.54 -4.81 4.75
N ARG A 116 -10.27 -5.46 3.61
CA ARG A 116 -9.99 -6.91 3.60
C ARG A 116 -8.69 -7.22 4.34
N HIS A 117 -7.66 -6.40 4.17
CA HIS A 117 -6.39 -6.53 4.89
C HIS A 117 -6.60 -6.45 6.41
N ILE A 118 -7.33 -5.43 6.86
CA ILE A 118 -7.71 -5.25 8.26
C ILE A 118 -8.48 -6.47 8.78
N LYS A 119 -9.49 -6.95 8.05
CA LYS A 119 -10.27 -8.14 8.46
C LYS A 119 -9.41 -9.39 8.55
N THR A 120 -8.44 -9.57 7.65
CA THR A 120 -7.47 -10.66 7.75
C THR A 120 -6.61 -10.52 9.01
N LEU A 121 -6.09 -9.34 9.31
CA LEU A 121 -5.28 -9.15 10.52
C LEU A 121 -6.12 -9.29 11.80
N GLN A 122 -7.36 -8.78 11.82
CA GLN A 122 -8.29 -8.97 12.94
C GLN A 122 -8.50 -10.46 13.24
N HIS A 123 -8.65 -11.29 12.22
CA HIS A 123 -8.76 -12.73 12.41
C HIS A 123 -7.45 -13.35 12.96
N LEU A 124 -6.31 -13.04 12.32
CA LEU A 124 -5.00 -13.60 12.69
C LEU A 124 -4.50 -13.17 14.07
N LEU A 125 -4.96 -12.00 14.55
CA LEU A 125 -4.52 -11.38 15.80
C LEU A 125 -5.63 -11.31 16.85
N SER A 126 -6.73 -12.03 16.66
CA SER A 126 -7.95 -11.97 17.50
C SER A 126 -7.69 -12.16 18.99
N ASP A 127 -6.69 -12.96 19.38
CA ASP A 127 -6.34 -13.18 20.79
C ASP A 127 -5.32 -12.16 21.35
N VAL A 128 -4.87 -11.21 20.53
CA VAL A 128 -3.70 -10.37 20.82
C VAL A 128 -3.96 -8.88 20.61
N ILE A 129 -4.97 -8.47 19.83
CA ILE A 129 -5.25 -7.05 19.62
C ILE A 129 -6.76 -6.81 19.46
N GLU A 130 -7.23 -5.69 20.00
CA GLU A 130 -8.61 -5.27 19.83
C GLU A 130 -8.83 -4.70 18.42
N PRO A 131 -10.03 -4.88 17.81
CA PRO A 131 -10.33 -4.36 16.49
C PRO A 131 -10.10 -2.85 16.32
N GLU A 132 -10.27 -2.07 17.38
CA GLU A 132 -10.16 -0.60 17.39
C GLU A 132 -8.71 -0.12 17.24
N ASP A 133 -7.73 -0.95 17.66
CA ASP A 133 -6.29 -0.66 17.56
C ASP A 133 -5.72 -1.00 16.17
N LEU A 134 -6.57 -1.47 15.23
CA LEU A 134 -6.20 -1.74 13.84
C LEU A 134 -6.69 -0.61 12.93
N HIS A 135 -5.74 0.17 12.42
CA HIS A 135 -6.03 1.39 11.67
C HIS A 135 -5.77 1.20 10.17
N SER A 136 -6.81 1.41 9.35
CA SER A 136 -6.67 1.46 7.90
C SER A 136 -6.05 2.79 7.47
N VAL A 137 -4.99 2.74 6.66
CA VAL A 137 -4.36 3.90 6.01
C VAL A 137 -4.20 3.64 4.52
N VAL A 138 -4.60 4.60 3.68
CA VAL A 138 -4.36 4.55 2.22
C VAL A 138 -3.42 5.69 1.85
N VAL A 139 -2.35 5.38 1.13
CA VAL A 139 -1.32 6.38 0.79
C VAL A 139 -1.17 6.51 -0.72
N PHE A 140 -1.50 7.70 -1.22
CA PHE A 140 -1.21 8.10 -2.59
C PHE A 140 0.15 8.80 -2.64
N VAL A 141 1.16 8.09 -3.14
CA VAL A 141 2.53 8.62 -3.24
C VAL A 141 2.86 9.21 -4.61
N GLY A 142 2.08 8.94 -5.65
CA GLY A 142 2.32 9.50 -6.98
C GLY A 142 1.84 10.95 -7.14
N GLU A 143 2.13 11.53 -8.31
CA GLU A 143 1.76 12.92 -8.69
C GLU A 143 0.28 13.03 -9.06
N SER A 144 -0.59 12.62 -8.14
CA SER A 144 -2.05 12.68 -8.29
C SER A 144 -2.66 13.87 -7.56
N THR A 145 -3.92 14.17 -7.82
CA THR A 145 -4.69 15.18 -7.08
C THR A 145 -6.10 14.67 -6.89
N PHE A 146 -6.57 14.65 -5.65
CA PHE A 146 -7.96 14.31 -5.36
C PHE A 146 -8.89 15.42 -5.86
N LYS A 147 -9.95 15.03 -6.56
CA LYS A 147 -11.00 15.93 -7.07
C LYS A 147 -12.34 15.72 -6.38
N THR A 148 -12.38 14.86 -5.37
CA THR A 148 -13.49 14.61 -4.46
C THR A 148 -12.97 14.65 -3.02
N VAL A 149 -13.88 14.84 -2.06
CA VAL A 149 -13.53 14.80 -0.64
C VAL A 149 -13.05 13.40 -0.27
N MET A 150 -11.90 13.33 0.41
CA MET A 150 -11.30 12.09 0.86
C MET A 150 -11.51 11.91 2.36
N PRO A 151 -11.78 10.68 2.84
CA PRO A 151 -11.74 10.37 4.26
C PRO A 151 -10.37 10.69 4.87
N ASN A 152 -10.33 10.96 6.18
CA ASN A 152 -9.12 11.38 6.89
C ASN A 152 -7.95 10.38 6.81
N ASN A 153 -8.24 9.10 6.52
CA ASN A 153 -7.24 8.05 6.39
C ASN A 153 -6.77 7.79 4.95
N VAL A 154 -7.20 8.61 3.99
CA VAL A 154 -6.69 8.61 2.61
C VAL A 154 -5.77 9.82 2.42
N LEU A 155 -4.48 9.55 2.33
CA LEU A 155 -3.44 10.56 2.54
C LEU A 155 -2.52 10.65 1.33
N GLN A 156 -1.96 11.84 1.12
CA GLN A 156 -1.09 12.12 -0.01
C GLN A 156 0.36 12.38 0.44
N GLY A 157 1.33 11.82 -0.31
CA GLY A 157 2.74 12.07 -0.10
C GLY A 157 3.24 11.59 1.27
N GLN A 158 3.69 12.52 2.12
CA GLN A 158 4.21 12.25 3.46
C GLN A 158 3.17 12.47 4.57
N ALA A 159 1.95 12.93 4.25
CA ALA A 159 0.92 13.22 5.26
C ALA A 159 0.55 12.00 6.13
N TRP A 160 0.75 10.79 5.60
CA TRP A 160 0.53 9.54 6.34
C TRP A 160 1.47 9.36 7.54
N ILE A 161 2.68 9.92 7.50
CA ILE A 161 3.60 9.89 8.64
C ILE A 161 3.00 10.68 9.81
N ASN A 162 2.47 11.87 9.52
CA ASN A 162 1.85 12.71 10.54
C ASN A 162 0.58 12.07 11.09
N TYR A 163 -0.21 11.41 10.24
CA TYR A 163 -1.38 10.65 10.67
C TYR A 163 -1.00 9.48 11.58
N VAL A 164 0.02 8.68 11.26
CA VAL A 164 0.47 7.58 12.14
C VAL A 164 1.00 8.15 13.47
N LYS A 165 1.73 9.26 13.42
CA LYS A 165 2.28 9.91 14.62
C LYS A 165 1.25 10.66 15.48
N SER A 166 0.05 10.94 14.97
CA SER A 166 -0.99 11.58 15.79
C SER A 166 -1.56 10.63 16.84
N PHE A 167 -1.37 9.32 16.67
CA PHE A 167 -1.68 8.31 17.69
C PHE A 167 -0.57 8.31 18.74
N HIS A 168 -0.90 8.72 19.95
CA HIS A 168 0.05 8.89 21.06
C HIS A 168 -0.38 8.15 22.33
N GLU A 169 -1.63 7.68 22.39
CA GLU A 169 -2.11 6.84 23.50
C GLU A 169 -1.52 5.43 23.36
N GLU A 170 -0.87 4.95 24.42
CA GLU A 170 -0.35 3.59 24.43
C GLU A 170 -1.49 2.59 24.65
N VAL A 171 -1.76 1.78 23.62
CA VAL A 171 -2.79 0.72 23.64
C VAL A 171 -2.18 -0.68 23.80
N MET A 172 -0.85 -0.79 23.70
CA MET A 172 -0.14 -2.05 23.92
C MET A 172 1.28 -1.90 24.47
N SER A 173 1.69 -2.90 25.25
CA SER A 173 3.07 -3.03 25.74
C SER A 173 4.04 -3.46 24.63
N SER A 174 5.34 -3.24 24.84
CA SER A 174 6.39 -3.74 23.94
C SER A 174 6.37 -5.28 23.78
N VAL A 175 5.96 -6.01 24.82
CA VAL A 175 5.79 -7.47 24.78
C VAL A 175 4.64 -7.86 23.85
N LYS A 176 3.49 -7.17 23.96
CA LYS A 176 2.32 -7.38 23.08
C LYS A 176 2.67 -7.02 21.63
N MET A 177 3.36 -5.90 21.40
CA MET A 177 3.88 -5.49 20.09
C MET A 177 4.79 -6.56 19.46
N LYS A 178 5.79 -7.08 20.21
CA LYS A 178 6.69 -8.14 19.73
C LYS A 178 5.93 -9.42 19.39
N ARG A 179 4.95 -9.81 20.22
CA ARG A 179 4.09 -10.98 19.97
C ARG A 179 3.30 -10.82 18.66
N ILE A 180 2.76 -9.63 18.38
CA ILE A 180 2.08 -9.34 17.11
C ILE A 180 3.02 -9.55 15.92
N CYS A 181 4.21 -8.93 15.95
CA CYS A 181 5.20 -9.10 14.88
C CYS A 181 5.53 -10.57 14.61
N GLN A 182 5.79 -11.34 15.68
CA GLN A 182 6.10 -12.76 15.59
C GLN A 182 4.92 -13.59 15.03
N THR A 183 3.69 -13.30 15.47
CA THR A 183 2.49 -13.95 14.91
C THR A 183 2.36 -13.67 13.42
N LEU A 184 2.50 -12.41 13.00
CA LEU A 184 2.40 -12.03 11.59
C LEU A 184 3.50 -12.68 10.75
N GLU A 185 4.74 -12.72 11.24
CA GLU A 185 5.85 -13.43 10.59
C GLU A 185 5.61 -14.91 10.42
N LYS A 186 5.11 -15.57 11.47
CA LYS A 186 4.82 -17.01 11.44
C LYS A 186 3.66 -17.35 10.49
N GLN A 187 2.64 -16.50 10.42
CA GLN A 187 1.45 -16.72 9.59
C GLN A 187 1.64 -16.30 8.12
N ALA A 188 2.68 -15.51 7.83
CA ALA A 188 2.97 -15.06 6.48
C ALA A 188 3.40 -16.22 5.58
N LEU A 189 2.92 -16.22 4.35
CA LEU A 189 3.49 -17.05 3.29
C LEU A 189 4.92 -16.59 2.99
N VAL A 190 5.78 -17.54 2.60
CA VAL A 190 7.17 -17.26 2.21
C VAL A 190 7.18 -16.20 1.10
N LYS A 191 7.95 -15.13 1.30
CA LYS A 191 8.12 -14.08 0.28
C LYS A 191 8.88 -14.65 -0.91
N SER A 192 8.19 -14.88 -2.02
CA SER A 192 8.77 -15.49 -3.21
C SER A 192 8.01 -15.08 -4.48
N ARG A 193 8.67 -15.17 -5.63
CA ARG A 193 8.01 -14.95 -6.94
C ARG A 193 6.83 -15.92 -7.17
N LYS A 194 6.90 -17.11 -6.59
CA LYS A 194 5.81 -18.11 -6.65
C LYS A 194 4.58 -17.61 -5.89
N THR A 195 4.77 -17.14 -4.66
CA THR A 195 3.72 -16.54 -3.82
C THR A 195 3.09 -15.33 -4.51
N ASP A 196 3.90 -14.43 -5.07
CA ASP A 196 3.42 -13.27 -5.85
C ASP A 196 2.54 -13.70 -7.04
N ALA A 197 2.98 -14.72 -7.79
CA ALA A 197 2.27 -15.21 -8.96
C ALA A 197 0.96 -15.92 -8.60
N GLU A 198 0.96 -16.72 -7.54
CA GLU A 198 -0.24 -17.36 -7.00
C GLU A 198 -1.23 -16.32 -6.48
N HIS A 199 -0.77 -15.30 -5.76
CA HIS A 199 -1.60 -14.20 -5.30
C HIS A 199 -2.28 -13.46 -6.47
N VAL A 200 -1.52 -13.07 -7.50
CA VAL A 200 -2.08 -12.42 -8.69
C VAL A 200 -3.09 -13.32 -9.41
N ARG A 201 -2.84 -14.63 -9.48
CA ARG A 201 -3.77 -15.60 -10.07
C ARG A 201 -5.07 -15.68 -9.27
N ASN A 202 -4.99 -15.71 -7.95
CA ASN A 202 -6.16 -15.78 -7.07
C ASN A 202 -7.02 -14.50 -7.19
N LEU A 203 -6.38 -13.32 -7.22
CA LEU A 203 -7.08 -12.05 -7.46
C LEU A 203 -7.85 -12.05 -8.79
N LYS A 204 -7.22 -12.51 -9.88
CA LYS A 204 -7.89 -12.60 -11.19
C LYS A 204 -9.11 -13.51 -11.16
N LYS A 205 -9.02 -14.66 -10.50
CA LYS A 205 -10.16 -15.59 -10.34
C LYS A 205 -11.29 -14.99 -9.50
N TYR A 206 -10.93 -14.27 -8.44
CA TYR A 206 -11.91 -13.64 -7.55
C TYR A 206 -12.67 -12.50 -8.24
N HIS A 207 -11.99 -11.66 -9.03
CA HIS A 207 -12.61 -10.54 -9.74
C HIS A 207 -13.31 -10.92 -11.05
N ALA A 208 -13.12 -12.15 -11.55
CA ALA A 208 -13.81 -12.66 -12.73
C ALA A 208 -15.20 -13.24 -12.44
N LYS A 209 -15.57 -13.37 -11.16
CA LYS A 209 -16.90 -13.75 -10.68
C LYS A 209 -17.72 -12.51 -10.37
#